data_AF-A0A7U9RCT7-F1
#
_entry.id   AF-A0A7U9RCT7-F1
#
_cell.length_a   1.000
_cell.length_b   1.000
_cell.length_c   1.000
_cell.angle_alpha   90.00
_cell.angle_beta   90.00
_cell.angle_gamma   90.00
#
_symmetry.space_group_name_H-M   'P 1'
#
loop_
_entity.id
_entity.type
_entity.pdbx_description
1 polymer ?
#
loop_
_entity_poly.entity_id
_entity_poly.type
_entity_poly.pdbx_seq_one_letter_code
_entity_poly.pdbx_strand_id
1 'polypeptide(L)'
;MAKREKDPREYQGVRDEIRQQQMKTKDMSIKGKLGYFWDYYKIHTVAGLFVLFLVVSLIHDITTAKDYSFYGVMLNAGSMPSQELETAFAEYAGLDENKFDCFIDTNSVMSMHNTSQYDMATSQKLMALTQTKDLDIAVFDSEVYNNYAYNEMFTDLRAIFTEQELAPYKEHLYYIDYAYIREGEGNMDYENPALLYYDNFTIPSPEEIAAEADRHRRPEEMEEPVPVGIFIENSPLILQSNAYGGLIPVFGFSSTSQRIDTGKKYLEFIFNESIDFASLLQEPE
;
A
#
# COMPACT_ATOMS: atom_id res chain seq x y z
N MET A 1 -65.31 -56.29 31.17
CA MET A 1 -64.89 -55.36 30.10
C MET A 1 -63.37 -55.31 30.07
N ALA A 2 -62.75 -55.95 29.06
CA ALA A 2 -61.30 -55.94 28.90
C ALA A 2 -60.86 -54.64 28.20
N LYS A 3 -59.93 -53.89 28.82
CA LYS A 3 -59.27 -52.74 28.19
C LYS A 3 -58.44 -53.26 27.01
N ARG A 4 -58.73 -52.78 25.80
CA ARG A 4 -57.84 -52.96 24.64
C ARG A 4 -56.57 -52.15 24.88
N GLU A 5 -55.46 -52.83 25.15
CA GLU A 5 -54.13 -52.26 24.96
C GLU A 5 -53.95 -51.92 23.49
N LYS A 6 -53.59 -50.66 23.21
CA LYS A 6 -53.22 -50.23 21.86
C LYS A 6 -51.78 -50.68 21.62
N ASP A 7 -51.58 -51.44 20.55
CA ASP A 7 -50.26 -51.84 20.08
C ASP A 7 -49.33 -50.63 19.91
N PRO A 8 -48.04 -50.71 20.29
CA PRO A 8 -47.10 -49.62 20.08
C PRO A 8 -46.95 -49.39 18.57
N ARG A 9 -47.12 -48.15 18.12
CA ARG A 9 -46.88 -47.82 16.71
C ARG A 9 -45.41 -48.04 16.36
N GLU A 10 -45.19 -48.59 15.17
CA GLU A 10 -43.87 -48.82 14.60
C GLU A 10 -43.09 -47.49 14.48
N TYR A 11 -41.89 -47.46 15.07
CA TYR A 11 -41.04 -46.27 15.15
C TYR A 11 -40.47 -45.91 13.76
N GLN A 12 -40.88 -44.77 13.22
CA GLN A 12 -40.47 -44.29 11.89
C GLN A 12 -39.24 -43.36 11.91
N GLY A 13 -38.31 -43.58 12.84
CA GLY A 13 -37.04 -42.84 12.90
C GLY A 13 -37.23 -41.33 13.10
N VAL A 14 -36.60 -40.53 12.25
CA VAL A 14 -36.54 -39.06 12.30
C VAL A 14 -37.94 -38.41 12.43
N ARG A 15 -38.97 -38.99 11.81
CA ARG A 15 -40.35 -38.44 11.88
C ARG A 15 -40.98 -38.55 13.27
N ASP A 16 -40.71 -39.64 13.98
CA ASP A 16 -41.20 -39.82 15.35
C ASP A 16 -40.35 -39.05 16.37
N GLU A 17 -39.05 -38.86 16.10
CA GLU A 17 -38.19 -37.97 16.89
C GLU A 17 -38.63 -36.50 16.82
N ILE A 18 -38.91 -36.00 15.61
CA ILE A 18 -39.46 -34.65 15.41
C ILE A 18 -40.80 -34.49 16.14
N ARG A 19 -41.67 -35.51 16.08
CA ARG A 19 -42.96 -35.52 16.81
C ARG A 19 -42.78 -35.51 18.32
N GLN A 20 -41.83 -36.29 18.86
CA GLN A 20 -41.54 -36.31 20.28
C GLN A 20 -40.98 -34.97 20.78
N GLN A 21 -40.13 -34.29 20.00
CA GLN A 21 -39.67 -32.95 20.35
C GLN A 21 -40.80 -31.91 20.31
N GLN A 22 -41.70 -32.01 19.32
CA GLN A 22 -42.90 -31.15 19.26
C GLN A 22 -43.87 -31.41 20.42
N MET A 23 -43.97 -32.64 20.93
CA MET A 23 -44.78 -32.95 22.12
C MET A 23 -44.21 -32.33 23.40
N LYS A 24 -42.88 -32.24 23.55
CA LYS A 24 -42.23 -31.67 24.75
C LYS A 24 -42.52 -30.18 24.97
N THR A 25 -42.84 -29.43 23.91
CA THR A 25 -43.12 -27.99 23.98
C THR A 25 -44.59 -27.64 23.73
N LYS A 26 -45.44 -28.64 23.45
CA LYS A 26 -46.83 -28.44 22.97
C LYS A 26 -47.73 -27.72 23.98
N ASP A 27 -47.56 -28.04 25.27
CA ASP A 27 -48.38 -27.50 26.37
C ASP A 27 -47.72 -26.32 27.10
N MET A 28 -46.57 -25.85 26.62
CA MET A 28 -45.87 -24.71 27.23
C MET A 28 -46.48 -23.38 26.78
N SER A 29 -46.61 -22.44 27.73
CA SER A 29 -46.90 -21.04 27.42
C SER A 29 -45.79 -20.45 26.53
N ILE A 30 -46.09 -19.34 25.85
CA ILE A 30 -45.12 -18.64 24.98
C ILE A 30 -43.82 -18.32 25.73
N LYS A 31 -43.90 -17.97 27.02
CA LYS A 31 -42.74 -17.74 27.89
C LYS A 31 -41.93 -19.02 28.14
N GLY A 32 -42.59 -20.17 28.34
CA GLY A 32 -41.92 -21.46 28.54
C GLY A 32 -41.20 -21.96 27.29
N LYS A 33 -41.78 -21.74 26.10
CA LYS A 33 -41.12 -22.05 24.82
C LYS A 33 -39.86 -21.22 24.59
N LEU A 34 -39.90 -19.93 24.94
CA LEU A 34 -38.75 -19.03 24.83
C LEU A 34 -37.63 -19.40 25.81
N GLY A 35 -37.99 -19.81 27.03
CA GLY A 35 -37.03 -20.33 28.02
C GLY A 35 -36.35 -21.61 27.56
N TYR A 36 -37.12 -22.59 27.06
CA TYR A 36 -36.57 -23.84 26.52
C TYR A 36 -35.63 -23.61 25.33
N PHE A 37 -36.01 -22.68 24.44
CA PHE A 37 -35.14 -22.26 23.34
C PHE A 37 -33.83 -21.65 23.85
N TRP A 38 -33.90 -20.76 24.84
CA TRP A 38 -32.72 -20.14 25.41
C TRP A 38 -31.81 -21.15 26.13
N ASP A 39 -32.38 -22.07 26.91
CA ASP A 39 -31.59 -23.07 27.63
C ASP A 39 -30.82 -24.01 26.70
N TYR A 40 -31.40 -24.37 25.55
CA TYR A 40 -30.81 -25.37 24.64
C TYR A 40 -30.03 -24.75 23.48
N TYR A 41 -30.45 -23.58 22.97
CA TYR A 41 -29.90 -23.00 21.74
C TYR A 41 -29.19 -21.66 21.94
N LYS A 42 -29.10 -21.08 23.15
CA LYS A 42 -28.47 -19.75 23.34
C LYS A 42 -27.07 -19.66 22.75
N ILE A 43 -26.21 -20.67 22.93
CA ILE A 43 -24.82 -20.65 22.45
C ILE A 43 -24.80 -20.68 20.93
N HIS A 44 -25.55 -21.59 20.31
CA HIS A 44 -25.65 -21.68 18.85
C HIS A 44 -26.30 -20.44 18.22
N THR A 45 -27.27 -19.83 18.92
CA THR A 45 -27.94 -18.60 18.47
C THR A 45 -26.99 -17.41 18.51
N VAL A 46 -26.25 -17.24 19.61
CA VAL A 46 -25.23 -16.18 19.73
C VAL A 46 -24.11 -16.39 18.71
N ALA A 47 -23.61 -17.61 18.55
CA ALA A 47 -22.61 -17.93 17.54
C ALA A 47 -23.11 -17.65 16.12
N GLY A 48 -24.36 -18.02 15.81
CA GLY A 48 -24.99 -17.74 14.51
C GLY A 48 -25.14 -16.25 14.23
N LEU A 49 -25.56 -15.46 15.22
CA LEU A 49 -25.64 -14.00 15.11
C LEU A 49 -24.25 -13.37 14.94
N PHE A 50 -23.24 -13.90 15.62
CA PHE A 50 -21.87 -13.43 15.47
C PHE A 50 -21.32 -13.70 14.06
N VAL A 51 -21.52 -14.91 13.52
CA VAL A 51 -21.15 -15.21 12.11
C VAL A 51 -21.93 -14.31 11.15
N LEU A 52 -23.23 -14.12 11.36
CA LEU A 52 -24.03 -13.22 10.52
C LEU A 52 -23.50 -11.78 10.56
N PHE A 53 -23.14 -11.29 11.74
CA PHE A 53 -22.52 -9.98 11.92
C PHE A 53 -21.19 -9.88 11.15
N LEU A 54 -20.30 -10.87 11.25
CA LEU A 54 -19.05 -10.88 10.50
C LEU A 54 -19.27 -10.88 8.99
N VAL A 55 -20.24 -11.66 8.50
CA VAL A 55 -20.59 -11.70 7.07
C VAL A 55 -21.13 -10.36 6.60
N VAL A 56 -22.02 -9.73 7.37
CA VAL A 56 -22.58 -8.41 7.03
C VAL A 56 -21.49 -7.34 7.05
N SER A 57 -20.59 -7.36 8.04
CA SER A 57 -19.43 -6.45 8.10
C SER A 57 -18.55 -6.62 6.87
N LEU A 58 -18.19 -7.86 6.53
CA LEU A 58 -17.31 -8.13 5.39
C LEU A 58 -17.95 -7.73 4.05
N ILE A 59 -19.27 -7.96 3.89
CA ILE A 59 -19.99 -7.46 2.71
C ILE A 59 -19.99 -5.94 2.69
N HIS A 60 -20.27 -5.30 3.83
CA HIS A 60 -20.25 -3.84 3.95
C HIS A 60 -18.88 -3.30 3.52
N ASP A 61 -17.80 -3.78 4.14
CA ASP A 61 -16.42 -3.37 3.89
C ASP A 61 -16.04 -3.53 2.41
N ILE A 62 -16.38 -4.67 1.79
CA ILE A 62 -16.13 -4.89 0.35
C ILE A 62 -16.94 -3.93 -0.52
N THR A 63 -18.20 -3.66 -0.16
CA THR A 63 -19.07 -2.76 -0.96
C THR A 63 -18.77 -1.28 -0.76
N THR A 64 -18.11 -0.91 0.34
CA THR A 64 -17.72 0.48 0.63
C THR A 64 -16.25 0.74 0.37
N ALA A 65 -15.44 -0.29 0.12
CA ALA A 65 -14.07 -0.13 -0.33
C ALA A 65 -14.06 0.68 -1.62
N LYS A 66 -13.33 1.79 -1.59
CA LYS A 66 -13.15 2.65 -2.76
C LYS A 66 -11.88 2.24 -3.47
N ASP A 67 -11.90 2.35 -4.79
CA ASP A 67 -10.65 2.28 -5.56
C ASP A 67 -9.80 3.52 -5.25
N TYR A 68 -8.49 3.45 -5.49
CA TYR A 68 -7.61 4.60 -5.29
C TYR A 68 -7.71 5.59 -6.45
N SER A 69 -7.76 6.87 -6.14
CA SER A 69 -7.50 7.97 -7.07
C SER A 69 -6.01 8.35 -7.11
N PHE A 70 -5.28 7.95 -6.07
CA PHE A 70 -3.83 8.08 -5.95
C PHE A 70 -3.29 7.14 -4.86
N TYR A 71 -2.18 6.46 -5.14
CA TYR A 71 -1.40 5.74 -4.14
C TYR A 71 0.09 6.09 -4.26
N GLY A 72 0.60 6.86 -3.32
CA GLY A 72 2.02 7.19 -3.20
C GLY A 72 2.69 6.44 -2.05
N VAL A 73 3.96 6.08 -2.21
CA VAL A 73 4.79 5.58 -1.11
C VAL A 73 6.01 6.46 -0.94
N MET A 74 6.17 7.03 0.26
CA MET A 74 7.34 7.80 0.68
C MET A 74 8.10 7.00 1.75
N LEU A 75 9.06 6.18 1.33
CA LEU A 75 9.83 5.36 2.28
C LEU A 75 10.77 6.22 3.10
N ASN A 76 10.94 5.85 4.36
CA ASN A 76 11.83 6.52 5.31
C ASN A 76 11.48 8.00 5.54
N ALA A 77 10.26 8.41 5.21
CA ALA A 77 9.75 9.76 5.40
C ALA A 77 9.03 9.94 6.75
N GLY A 78 9.47 9.22 7.80
CA GLY A 78 8.70 9.05 9.04
C GLY A 78 8.43 10.31 9.87
N SER A 79 8.95 11.47 9.47
CA SER A 79 8.60 12.76 10.05
C SER A 79 7.44 13.46 9.35
N MET A 80 6.99 12.94 8.20
CA MET A 80 5.87 13.47 7.43
C MET A 80 4.57 12.79 7.86
N PRO A 81 3.56 13.54 8.34
CA PRO A 81 2.29 12.96 8.74
C PRO A 81 1.42 12.67 7.51
N SER A 82 1.07 11.39 7.36
CA SER A 82 0.43 10.83 6.17
C SER A 82 -0.95 11.44 5.91
N GLN A 83 -1.78 11.61 6.95
CA GLN A 83 -3.17 12.06 6.80
C GLN A 83 -3.28 13.53 6.36
N GLU A 84 -2.46 14.41 6.91
CA GLU A 84 -2.40 15.83 6.60
C GLU A 84 -1.86 16.03 5.18
N LEU A 85 -0.86 15.24 4.78
CA LEU A 85 -0.32 15.25 3.42
C LEU A 85 -1.35 14.74 2.40
N GLU A 86 -2.06 13.65 2.71
CA GLU A 86 -3.15 13.11 1.90
C GLU A 86 -4.24 14.15 1.68
N THR A 87 -4.71 14.80 2.76
CA THR A 87 -5.75 15.82 2.70
C THR A 87 -5.29 17.02 1.86
N ALA A 88 -4.10 17.55 2.13
CA ALA A 88 -3.56 18.70 1.41
C ALA A 88 -3.38 18.40 -0.10
N PHE A 89 -2.91 17.19 -0.44
CA PHE A 89 -2.76 16.79 -1.82
C PHE A 89 -4.11 16.55 -2.50
N ALA A 90 -5.06 15.89 -1.84
CA ALA A 90 -6.40 15.64 -2.39
C ALA A 90 -7.12 16.95 -2.71
N GLU A 91 -7.03 17.95 -1.82
CA GLU A 91 -7.56 19.29 -2.05
C GLU A 91 -6.87 19.99 -3.22
N TYR A 92 -5.53 19.95 -3.28
CA TYR A 92 -4.74 20.55 -4.35
C TYR A 92 -5.08 19.95 -5.73
N ALA A 93 -5.16 18.63 -5.80
CA ALA A 93 -5.40 17.90 -7.04
C ALA A 93 -6.89 17.86 -7.45
N GLY A 94 -7.79 18.25 -6.55
CA GLY A 94 -9.24 18.24 -6.74
C GLY A 94 -9.80 16.81 -6.81
N LEU A 95 -9.33 15.91 -5.94
CA LEU A 95 -9.75 14.51 -5.92
C LEU A 95 -11.15 14.37 -5.28
N ASP A 96 -11.98 13.48 -5.83
CA ASP A 96 -13.31 13.19 -5.28
C ASP A 96 -13.22 12.07 -4.24
N GLU A 97 -12.87 12.46 -3.01
CA GLU A 97 -12.68 11.53 -1.89
C GLU A 97 -13.96 10.81 -1.46
N ASN A 98 -15.14 11.20 -1.96
CA ASN A 98 -16.36 10.44 -1.71
C ASN A 98 -16.43 9.16 -2.56
N LYS A 99 -15.71 9.11 -3.68
CA LYS A 99 -15.74 8.00 -4.64
C LYS A 99 -14.46 7.18 -4.64
N PHE A 100 -13.32 7.81 -4.42
CA PHE A 100 -12.00 7.20 -4.51
C PHE A 100 -11.16 7.62 -3.30
N ASP A 101 -10.24 6.77 -2.86
CA ASP A 101 -9.33 7.14 -1.77
C ASP A 101 -8.04 7.77 -2.32
N CYS A 102 -7.45 8.69 -1.56
CA CYS A 102 -6.09 9.19 -1.76
C CYS A 102 -5.24 8.64 -0.62
N PHE A 103 -4.17 7.91 -0.94
CA PHE A 103 -3.33 7.28 0.07
C PHE A 103 -1.85 7.58 -0.15
N ILE A 104 -1.16 7.99 0.90
CA ILE A 104 0.26 8.32 0.89
C ILE A 104 0.94 7.66 2.10
N ASP A 105 1.68 6.59 1.85
CA ASP A 105 2.40 5.89 2.90
C ASP A 105 3.72 6.58 3.25
N THR A 106 3.77 7.25 4.40
CA THR A 106 5.01 7.86 4.95
C THR A 106 5.62 7.06 6.10
N ASN A 107 4.96 5.98 6.51
CA ASN A 107 5.30 5.21 7.71
C ASN A 107 6.15 3.97 7.39
N SER A 108 6.12 3.50 6.14
CA SER A 108 6.92 2.38 5.71
C SER A 108 8.40 2.73 5.67
N VAL A 109 9.21 1.82 6.21
CA VAL A 109 10.68 1.95 6.25
C VAL A 109 11.32 0.83 5.45
N MET A 110 12.48 1.11 4.89
CA MET A 110 13.33 0.12 4.24
C MET A 110 14.80 0.52 4.33
N SER A 111 15.67 -0.45 4.60
CA SER A 111 17.12 -0.28 4.54
C SER A 111 17.74 -1.30 3.59
N MET A 112 18.78 -0.87 2.85
CA MET A 112 19.60 -1.77 2.05
C MET A 112 20.70 -2.48 2.85
N HIS A 113 20.87 -2.15 4.14
CA HIS A 113 21.96 -2.68 4.98
C HIS A 113 21.52 -3.77 5.95
N ASN A 114 20.23 -3.83 6.25
CA ASN A 114 19.68 -4.77 7.22
C ASN A 114 18.46 -5.45 6.61
N THR A 115 18.39 -6.78 6.69
CA THR A 115 17.16 -7.50 6.34
C THR A 115 16.35 -7.76 7.60
N SER A 116 15.56 -6.77 8.04
CA SER A 116 14.59 -6.95 9.11
C SER A 116 13.25 -7.47 8.57
N GLN A 117 12.37 -7.90 9.49
CA GLN A 117 11.00 -8.25 9.13
C GLN A 117 10.22 -7.06 8.56
N TYR A 118 10.58 -5.82 8.93
CA TYR A 118 9.98 -4.61 8.38
C TYR A 118 10.39 -4.41 6.92
N ASP A 119 11.67 -4.59 6.59
CA ASP A 119 12.16 -4.48 5.21
C ASP A 119 11.49 -5.51 4.29
N MET A 120 11.33 -6.74 4.78
CA MET A 120 10.60 -7.79 4.06
C MET A 120 9.13 -7.43 3.85
N ALA A 121 8.45 -6.90 4.88
CA ALA A 121 7.05 -6.49 4.78
C ALA A 121 6.86 -5.32 3.80
N THR A 122 7.75 -4.32 3.84
CA THR A 122 7.73 -3.20 2.90
C THR A 122 7.99 -3.68 1.47
N SER A 123 8.94 -4.60 1.25
CA SER A 123 9.20 -5.18 -0.07
C SER A 123 7.99 -5.94 -0.61
N GLN A 124 7.31 -6.74 0.25
CA GLN A 124 6.08 -7.43 -0.13
C GLN A 124 4.94 -6.46 -0.46
N LYS A 125 4.82 -5.35 0.28
CA LYS A 125 3.85 -4.29 -0.02
C LYS A 125 4.12 -3.68 -1.39
N LEU A 126 5.35 -3.27 -1.68
CA LEU A 126 5.71 -2.69 -2.98
C LEU A 126 5.44 -3.67 -4.13
N MET A 127 5.80 -4.95 -3.95
CA MET A 127 5.51 -5.99 -4.93
C MET A 127 4.00 -6.13 -5.18
N ALA A 128 3.20 -6.16 -4.12
CA ALA A 128 1.75 -6.26 -4.23
C ALA A 128 1.15 -5.05 -4.96
N LEU A 129 1.50 -3.83 -4.56
CA LEU A 129 0.99 -2.60 -5.18
C LEU A 129 1.41 -2.47 -6.66
N THR A 130 2.62 -2.95 -7.00
CA THR A 130 3.08 -2.98 -8.38
C THR A 130 2.28 -3.99 -9.21
N GLN A 131 2.01 -5.18 -8.67
CA GLN A 131 1.22 -6.24 -9.33
C GLN A 131 -0.25 -5.86 -9.51
N THR A 132 -0.86 -5.21 -8.52
CA THR A 132 -2.24 -4.70 -8.62
C THR A 132 -2.33 -3.45 -9.47
N LYS A 133 -1.18 -2.85 -9.84
CA LYS A 133 -1.07 -1.57 -10.58
C LYS A 133 -1.61 -0.38 -9.78
N ASP A 134 -1.61 -0.51 -8.46
CA ASP A 134 -2.06 0.54 -7.57
C ASP A 134 -0.98 1.56 -7.28
N LEU A 135 0.29 1.18 -7.28
CA LEU A 135 1.36 2.14 -7.01
C LEU A 135 1.46 3.16 -8.13
N ASP A 136 1.29 4.45 -7.80
CA ASP A 136 1.40 5.53 -8.76
C ASP A 136 2.78 6.18 -8.74
N ILE A 137 3.24 6.55 -7.56
CA ILE A 137 4.54 7.19 -7.36
C ILE A 137 5.26 6.54 -6.18
N ALA A 138 6.58 6.68 -6.19
CA ALA A 138 7.40 6.33 -5.05
C ALA A 138 8.45 7.41 -4.80
N VAL A 139 8.70 7.72 -3.53
CA VAL A 139 9.77 8.60 -3.07
C VAL A 139 10.63 7.81 -2.10
N PHE A 140 11.82 7.45 -2.53
CA PHE A 140 12.76 6.67 -1.72
C PHE A 140 14.03 7.47 -1.52
N ASP A 141 14.82 7.16 -0.48
CA ASP A 141 16.21 7.61 -0.45
C ASP A 141 17.00 6.97 -1.60
N SER A 142 18.10 7.60 -2.00
CA SER A 142 18.86 7.25 -3.20
C SER A 142 19.35 5.79 -3.24
N GLU A 143 19.66 5.18 -2.09
CA GLU A 143 20.16 3.81 -2.03
C GLU A 143 19.07 2.79 -2.35
N VAL A 144 17.91 2.96 -1.70
CA VAL A 144 16.73 2.14 -1.98
C VAL A 144 16.26 2.40 -3.41
N TYR A 145 16.20 3.68 -3.82
CA TYR A 145 15.77 4.06 -5.17
C TYR A 145 16.60 3.39 -6.25
N ASN A 146 17.93 3.39 -6.12
CA ASN A 146 18.84 2.82 -7.10
C ASN A 146 18.54 1.33 -7.39
N ASN A 147 18.36 0.53 -6.33
CA ASN A 147 18.04 -0.89 -6.49
C ASN A 147 16.72 -1.09 -7.23
N TYR A 148 15.67 -0.34 -6.89
CA TYR A 148 14.37 -0.49 -7.55
C TYR A 148 14.37 0.09 -8.98
N ALA A 149 15.18 1.11 -9.26
CA ALA A 149 15.34 1.67 -10.60
C ALA A 149 15.97 0.67 -11.57
N TYR A 150 17.04 -0.01 -11.17
CA TYR A 150 17.68 -1.06 -11.97
C TYR A 150 16.87 -2.37 -12.04
N ASN A 151 15.82 -2.51 -11.23
CA ASN A 151 14.81 -3.57 -11.34
C ASN A 151 13.54 -3.10 -12.09
N GLU A 152 13.65 -2.04 -12.90
CA GLU A 152 12.60 -1.55 -13.80
C GLU A 152 11.28 -1.16 -13.12
N MET A 153 11.34 -0.78 -11.84
CA MET A 153 10.16 -0.32 -11.11
C MET A 153 9.64 1.05 -11.60
N PHE A 154 10.50 1.87 -12.20
CA PHE A 154 10.18 3.25 -12.56
C PHE A 154 10.10 3.46 -14.07
N THR A 155 9.22 4.39 -14.47
CA THR A 155 8.97 4.75 -15.87
C THR A 155 10.06 5.69 -16.39
N ASP A 156 10.48 5.51 -17.65
CA ASP A 156 11.25 6.55 -18.38
C ASP A 156 10.40 7.83 -18.46
N LEU A 157 10.89 8.91 -17.83
CA LEU A 157 10.17 10.17 -17.75
C LEU A 157 9.86 10.76 -19.13
N ARG A 158 10.64 10.45 -20.16
CA ARG A 158 10.39 10.88 -21.55
C ARG A 158 9.16 10.21 -22.17
N ALA A 159 8.71 9.08 -21.62
CA ALA A 159 7.50 8.39 -22.08
C ALA A 159 6.21 9.06 -21.58
N ILE A 160 6.29 9.82 -20.48
CA ILE A 160 5.13 10.42 -19.81
C ILE A 160 5.15 11.95 -19.82
N PHE A 161 6.30 12.59 -19.99
CA PHE A 161 6.44 14.04 -20.11
C PHE A 161 6.86 14.46 -21.51
N THR A 162 6.32 15.58 -21.97
CA THR A 162 6.91 16.36 -23.06
C THR A 162 8.18 17.07 -22.58
N GLU A 163 9.04 17.47 -23.53
CA GLU A 163 10.26 18.24 -23.19
C GLU A 163 9.96 19.55 -22.44
N GLN A 164 8.79 20.16 -22.69
CA GLN A 164 8.37 21.39 -22.04
C GLN A 164 7.94 21.15 -20.59
N GLU A 165 7.17 20.09 -20.34
CA GLU A 165 6.77 19.71 -18.97
C GLU A 165 7.98 19.24 -18.14
N LEU A 166 8.98 18.61 -18.76
CA LEU A 166 10.18 18.15 -18.08
C LEU A 166 11.23 19.27 -17.86
N ALA A 167 11.13 20.37 -18.60
CA ALA A 167 12.10 21.47 -18.55
C ALA A 167 12.40 22.01 -17.14
N PRO A 168 11.40 22.21 -16.25
CA PRO A 168 11.64 22.68 -14.88
C PRO A 168 12.48 21.70 -14.04
N TYR A 169 12.48 20.42 -14.38
CA TYR A 169 13.12 19.36 -13.60
C TYR A 169 14.46 18.89 -14.18
N LYS A 170 14.93 19.47 -15.30
CA LYS A 170 16.11 18.98 -16.04
C LYS A 170 17.38 18.84 -15.19
N GLU A 171 17.65 19.81 -14.33
CA GLU A 171 18.81 19.82 -13.42
C GLU A 171 18.64 18.89 -12.21
N HIS A 172 17.47 18.28 -12.08
CA HIS A 172 17.08 17.40 -10.99
C HIS A 172 16.84 15.97 -11.46
N LEU A 173 17.10 15.63 -12.72
CA LEU A 173 16.84 14.29 -13.22
C LEU A 173 17.79 13.25 -12.60
N TYR A 174 17.22 12.12 -12.20
CA TYR A 174 17.93 10.91 -11.81
C TYR A 174 17.97 9.96 -13.01
N TYR A 175 19.18 9.67 -13.47
CA TYR A 175 19.43 8.78 -14.60
C TYR A 175 19.91 7.41 -14.12
N ILE A 176 19.57 6.38 -14.87
CA ILE A 176 20.23 5.07 -14.80
C ILE A 176 20.89 4.76 -16.14
N ASP A 177 21.92 3.93 -16.12
CA ASP A 177 22.53 3.40 -17.33
C ASP A 177 21.81 2.13 -17.76
N TYR A 178 20.93 2.25 -18.75
CA TYR A 178 20.09 1.15 -19.22
C TYR A 178 20.90 0.02 -19.86
N ALA A 179 22.17 0.25 -20.22
CA ALA A 179 23.05 -0.79 -20.71
C ALA A 179 23.21 -1.93 -19.70
N TYR A 180 23.22 -1.63 -18.39
CA TYR A 180 23.28 -2.65 -17.34
C TYR A 180 22.03 -3.54 -17.30
N ILE A 181 20.85 -2.97 -17.54
CA ILE A 181 19.60 -3.75 -17.60
C ILE A 181 19.63 -4.64 -18.84
N ARG A 182 19.95 -4.05 -19.99
CA ARG A 182 19.97 -4.77 -21.27
C ARG A 182 20.97 -5.93 -21.29
N GLU A 183 22.15 -5.77 -20.70
CA GLU A 183 23.14 -6.85 -20.62
C GLU A 183 22.64 -8.03 -19.76
N GLY A 184 21.84 -7.75 -18.74
CA GLY A 184 21.18 -8.78 -17.93
C GLY A 184 20.02 -9.49 -18.64
N GLU A 185 19.39 -8.85 -19.62
CA GLU A 185 18.28 -9.45 -20.38
C GLU A 185 18.72 -10.72 -21.13
N GLY A 186 18.25 -11.88 -20.66
CA GLY A 186 18.57 -13.17 -21.26
C GLY A 186 19.91 -13.77 -20.81
N ASN A 187 20.61 -13.14 -19.86
CA ASN A 187 21.82 -13.66 -19.23
C ASN A 187 21.62 -13.85 -17.73
N MET A 188 21.25 -15.07 -17.31
CA MET A 188 20.99 -15.38 -15.90
C MET A 188 22.24 -15.31 -14.99
N ASP A 189 23.43 -15.35 -15.57
CA ASP A 189 24.69 -15.29 -14.82
C ASP A 189 25.24 -13.85 -14.73
N TYR A 190 24.54 -12.87 -15.31
CA TYR A 190 24.94 -11.47 -15.26
C TYR A 190 24.66 -10.86 -13.88
N GLU A 191 25.72 -10.46 -13.19
CA GLU A 191 25.62 -9.66 -11.98
C GLU A 191 25.66 -8.17 -12.37
N ASN A 192 24.52 -7.48 -12.23
CA ASN A 192 24.44 -6.05 -12.49
C ASN A 192 25.29 -5.29 -11.46
N PRO A 193 26.42 -4.67 -11.86
CA PRO A 193 27.34 -4.01 -10.94
C PRO A 193 26.76 -2.73 -10.34
N ALA A 194 25.65 -2.20 -10.89
CA ALA A 194 24.97 -1.03 -10.38
C ALA A 194 23.94 -1.34 -9.29
N LEU A 195 23.59 -2.63 -9.06
CA LEU A 195 22.77 -2.99 -7.90
C LEU A 195 23.59 -2.85 -6.61
N LEU A 196 23.02 -2.18 -5.61
CA LEU A 196 23.70 -1.97 -4.32
C LEU A 196 23.37 -3.14 -3.41
N TYR A 197 24.33 -4.03 -3.25
CA TYR A 197 24.29 -5.10 -2.27
C TYR A 197 25.32 -4.85 -1.18
N TYR A 198 24.85 -4.50 0.02
CA TYR A 198 25.71 -4.35 1.18
C TYR A 198 25.80 -5.68 1.93
N ASP A 199 27.02 -6.16 2.15
CA ASP A 199 27.27 -7.18 3.16
C ASP A 199 26.93 -6.58 4.54
N ASN A 200 26.28 -7.36 5.41
CA ASN A 200 25.89 -7.04 6.79
C ASN A 200 27.03 -6.52 7.69
N PHE A 201 28.28 -6.48 7.21
CA PHE A 201 29.45 -6.00 7.93
C PHE A 201 29.98 -4.62 7.46
N THR A 202 29.53 -4.09 6.32
CA THR A 202 30.02 -2.80 5.79
C THR A 202 28.86 -1.91 5.39
N ILE A 203 28.52 -0.97 6.26
CA ILE A 203 27.55 0.09 5.97
C ILE A 203 28.33 1.23 5.30
N PRO A 204 27.94 1.69 4.10
CA PRO A 204 28.58 2.83 3.45
C PRO A 204 28.45 4.08 4.32
N SER A 205 29.48 4.90 4.29
CA SER A 205 29.44 6.22 4.91
C SER A 205 28.47 7.13 4.14
N PRO A 206 27.92 8.19 4.79
CA PRO A 206 27.10 9.18 4.11
C PRO A 206 27.77 9.83 2.90
N GLU A 207 29.10 9.95 2.90
CA GLU A 207 29.88 10.47 1.76
C GLU A 207 29.88 9.50 0.57
N GLU A 208 29.98 8.19 0.82
CA GLU A 208 29.89 7.16 -0.23
C GLU A 208 28.47 7.10 -0.82
N ILE A 209 27.44 7.22 0.01
CA ILE A 209 26.04 7.28 -0.43
C ILE A 209 25.81 8.51 -1.32
N ALA A 210 26.31 9.67 -0.89
CA ALA A 210 26.19 10.91 -1.66
C ALA A 210 26.97 10.85 -2.98
N ALA A 211 28.16 10.25 -2.97
CA ALA A 211 28.96 10.05 -4.17
C ALA A 211 28.26 9.10 -5.16
N GLU A 212 27.62 8.04 -4.67
CA GLU A 212 26.79 7.15 -5.49
C GLU A 212 25.64 7.93 -6.13
N ALA A 213 24.85 8.65 -5.33
CA ALA A 213 23.74 9.45 -5.81
C ALA A 213 24.17 10.50 -6.85
N ASP A 214 25.35 11.11 -6.68
CA ASP A 214 25.89 12.09 -7.63
C ASP A 214 26.15 11.50 -9.03
N ARG A 215 26.54 10.22 -9.13
CA ARG A 215 26.72 9.54 -10.44
C ARG A 215 25.44 9.56 -11.26
N HIS A 216 24.28 9.47 -10.61
CA HIS A 216 22.98 9.48 -11.27
C HIS A 216 22.55 10.86 -11.78
N ARG A 217 23.33 11.92 -11.52
CA ARG A 217 23.14 13.26 -12.10
C ARG A 217 23.92 13.46 -13.40
N ARG A 218 24.76 12.49 -13.78
CA ARG A 218 25.81 12.64 -14.80
C ARG A 218 25.58 11.71 -15.98
N PRO A 219 24.55 11.96 -16.81
CA PRO A 219 24.21 11.09 -17.94
C PRO A 219 25.33 11.00 -18.98
N GLU A 220 26.28 11.95 -19.00
CA GLU A 220 27.46 11.91 -19.86
C GLU A 220 28.46 10.82 -19.51
N GLU A 221 28.37 10.22 -18.32
CA GLU A 221 29.21 9.11 -17.87
C GLU A 221 28.56 7.73 -18.09
N MET A 222 27.33 7.70 -18.63
CA MET A 222 26.55 6.48 -18.89
C MET A 222 26.58 6.10 -20.37
N GLU A 223 26.55 4.81 -20.67
CA GLU A 223 26.42 4.31 -22.04
C GLU A 223 25.02 4.60 -22.60
N GLU A 224 23.99 4.34 -21.81
CA GLU A 224 22.59 4.53 -22.18
C GLU A 224 21.79 5.23 -21.08
N PRO A 225 21.95 6.56 -20.94
CA PRO A 225 21.25 7.31 -19.90
C PRO A 225 19.74 7.35 -20.14
N VAL A 226 18.99 6.88 -19.15
CA VAL A 226 17.52 6.95 -19.11
C VAL A 226 17.09 7.71 -17.86
N PRO A 227 16.36 8.83 -17.98
CA PRO A 227 15.85 9.56 -16.83
C PRO A 227 14.64 8.83 -16.26
N VAL A 228 14.78 8.24 -15.07
CA VAL A 228 13.73 7.42 -14.43
C VAL A 228 13.26 8.01 -13.10
N GLY A 229 13.84 9.12 -12.65
CA GLY A 229 13.46 9.79 -11.42
C GLY A 229 13.83 11.26 -11.37
N ILE A 230 13.44 11.92 -10.29
CA ILE A 230 13.69 13.33 -10.02
C ILE A 230 14.18 13.45 -8.58
N PHE A 231 15.38 14.00 -8.41
CA PHE A 231 15.93 14.45 -7.14
C PHE A 231 15.07 15.58 -6.57
N ILE A 232 14.52 15.38 -5.36
CA ILE A 232 13.55 16.32 -4.75
C ILE A 232 14.06 17.00 -3.48
N GLU A 233 15.35 16.92 -3.18
CA GLU A 233 15.96 17.51 -1.97
C GLU A 233 15.70 19.01 -1.85
N ASN A 234 15.59 19.69 -3.00
CA ASN A 234 15.33 21.12 -3.09
C ASN A 234 13.85 21.47 -3.23
N SER A 235 12.94 20.50 -3.16
CA SER A 235 11.50 20.78 -3.22
C SER A 235 11.04 21.47 -1.92
N PRO A 236 10.07 22.40 -1.99
CA PRO A 236 9.44 23.00 -0.82
C PRO A 236 8.96 21.97 0.22
N LEU A 237 8.39 20.84 -0.22
CA LEU A 237 8.00 19.76 0.68
C LEU A 237 9.19 19.31 1.55
N ILE A 238 10.32 18.94 0.94
CA ILE A 238 11.49 18.42 1.66
C ILE A 238 12.16 19.50 2.50
N LEU A 239 12.33 20.72 1.96
CA LEU A 239 13.02 21.81 2.65
C LEU A 239 12.26 22.31 3.88
N GLN A 240 10.92 22.35 3.83
CA GLN A 240 10.10 22.86 4.92
C GLN A 240 9.78 21.79 5.97
N SER A 241 9.64 20.52 5.56
CA SER A 241 9.29 19.44 6.49
C SER A 241 10.48 18.71 7.08
N ASN A 242 11.65 18.73 6.42
CA ASN A 242 12.77 17.84 6.73
C ASN A 242 12.37 16.35 6.73
N ALA A 243 11.42 15.95 5.87
CA ALA A 243 10.82 14.61 5.82
C ALA A 243 11.83 13.45 5.87
N TYR A 244 12.98 13.64 5.22
CA TYR A 244 14.03 12.63 5.03
C TYR A 244 15.26 12.80 5.94
N GLY A 245 15.26 13.79 6.83
CA GLY A 245 16.32 13.93 7.86
C GLY A 245 17.75 14.02 7.31
N GLY A 246 17.94 14.53 6.09
CA GLY A 246 19.24 14.64 5.42
C GLY A 246 19.60 13.49 4.48
N LEU A 247 18.74 12.47 4.32
CA LEU A 247 18.84 11.52 3.20
C LEU A 247 18.56 12.22 1.86
N ILE A 248 18.91 11.57 0.76
CA ILE A 248 18.75 12.09 -0.60
C ILE A 248 17.48 11.47 -1.23
N PRO A 249 16.30 12.11 -1.12
CA PRO A 249 15.07 11.59 -1.72
C PRO A 249 15.05 11.74 -3.25
N VAL A 250 14.61 10.66 -3.90
CA VAL A 250 14.35 10.59 -5.34
C VAL A 250 12.90 10.19 -5.55
N PHE A 251 12.20 10.96 -6.36
CA PHE A 251 10.81 10.75 -6.78
C PHE A 251 10.76 10.01 -8.11
N GLY A 252 9.90 8.99 -8.22
CA GLY A 252 9.70 8.19 -9.41
C GLY A 252 8.24 7.85 -9.68
N PHE A 253 7.90 7.68 -10.96
CA PHE A 253 6.60 7.15 -11.38
C PHE A 253 6.70 5.64 -11.55
N SER A 254 5.82 4.89 -10.90
CA SER A 254 5.75 3.43 -11.06
C SER A 254 5.52 3.06 -12.53
N SER A 255 6.28 2.09 -13.03
CA SER A 255 6.13 1.55 -14.39
C SER A 255 4.78 0.89 -14.65
N THR A 256 4.03 0.57 -13.59
CA THR A 256 2.69 0.00 -13.67
C THR A 256 1.55 0.98 -13.39
N SER A 257 1.85 2.24 -13.06
CA SER A 257 0.83 3.24 -12.71
C SER A 257 -0.21 3.41 -13.81
N GLN A 258 -1.48 3.53 -13.39
CA GLN A 258 -2.59 3.85 -14.28
C GLN A 258 -3.05 5.30 -14.15
N ARG A 259 -2.45 6.08 -13.26
CA ARG A 259 -2.89 7.42 -12.85
C ARG A 259 -1.77 8.45 -12.98
N ILE A 260 -1.04 8.38 -14.09
CA ILE A 260 0.12 9.25 -14.40
C ILE A 260 -0.23 10.74 -14.24
N ASP A 261 -1.38 11.20 -14.72
CA ASP A 261 -1.78 12.60 -14.60
C ASP A 261 -1.96 13.04 -13.13
N THR A 262 -2.47 12.17 -12.26
CA THR A 262 -2.55 12.44 -10.82
C THR A 262 -1.15 12.44 -10.19
N GLY A 263 -0.27 11.53 -10.59
CA GLY A 263 1.13 11.55 -10.17
C GLY A 263 1.88 12.81 -10.59
N LYS A 264 1.59 13.36 -11.78
CA LYS A 264 2.15 14.64 -12.24
C LYS A 264 1.68 15.79 -11.35
N LYS A 265 0.39 15.83 -10.99
CA LYS A 265 -0.12 16.81 -10.03
C LYS A 265 0.57 16.68 -8.68
N TYR A 266 0.92 15.46 -8.24
CA TYR A 266 1.68 15.28 -7.01
C TYR A 266 3.10 15.84 -7.12
N LEU A 267 3.78 15.63 -8.25
CA LEU A 267 5.08 16.26 -8.51
C LEU A 267 4.98 17.80 -8.49
N GLU A 268 3.96 18.37 -9.13
CA GLU A 268 3.71 19.82 -9.09
C GLU A 268 3.42 20.31 -7.66
N PHE A 269 2.63 19.56 -6.90
CA PHE A 269 2.28 19.83 -5.52
C PHE A 269 3.54 19.94 -4.64
N ILE A 270 4.42 18.94 -4.65
CA ILE A 270 5.61 18.94 -3.79
C ILE A 270 6.61 20.04 -4.15
N PHE A 271 6.60 20.51 -5.40
CA PHE A 271 7.40 21.64 -5.89
C PHE A 271 6.73 23.02 -5.73
N ASN A 272 5.50 23.07 -5.22
CA ASN A 272 4.74 24.31 -5.14
C ASN A 272 5.17 25.19 -3.95
N GLU A 273 5.85 26.30 -4.24
CA GLU A 273 6.33 27.27 -3.24
C GLU A 273 5.22 27.99 -2.48
N SER A 274 3.97 27.98 -2.97
CA SER A 274 2.84 28.64 -2.31
C SER A 274 2.23 27.81 -1.17
N ILE A 275 2.62 26.55 -1.04
CA ILE A 275 2.12 25.64 -0.01
C ILE A 275 3.05 25.69 1.21
N ASP A 276 2.45 25.88 2.39
CA ASP A 276 3.15 25.84 3.68
C ASP A 276 3.17 24.39 4.20
N PHE A 277 4.16 23.62 3.76
CA PHE A 277 4.36 22.24 4.19
C PHE A 277 4.80 22.11 5.65
N ALA A 278 5.40 23.16 6.23
CA ALA A 278 5.75 23.15 7.65
C ALA A 278 4.49 23.15 8.54
N SER A 279 3.38 23.74 8.06
CA SER A 279 2.10 23.71 8.77
C SER A 279 1.54 22.29 8.93
N LEU A 280 1.84 21.37 8.01
CA LEU A 280 1.36 19.99 8.06
C LEU A 280 1.95 19.22 9.26
N LEU A 281 3.09 19.66 9.81
CA LEU A 281 3.76 19.02 10.94
C LEU A 281 3.17 19.40 12.31
N GLN A 282 2.24 20.34 12.36
CA GLN A 282 1.67 20.84 13.61
C GLN A 282 0.54 19.91 14.08
N GLU A 283 0.54 19.52 15.35
CA GLU A 283 -0.61 18.80 15.92
C GLU A 283 -1.86 19.70 15.85
N PRO A 284 -3.03 19.16 15.47
CA PRO A 284 -4.27 19.94 15.49
C PRO A 284 -4.59 20.39 16.94
N GLU A 285 -4.88 21.69 17.10
CA GLU A 285 -5.32 22.28 18.38
C GLU A 285 -6.62 21.66 18.94
#